data_AF-A0A2H3JIY5-F1
#
_entry.id   AF-A0A2H3JIY5-F1
#
_cell.length_a   1.000
_cell.length_b   1.000
_cell.length_c   1.000
_cell.angle_alpha   90.00
_cell.angle_beta   90.00
_cell.angle_gamma   90.00
#
_symmetry.space_group_name_H-M   'P 1'
#
loop_
_entity.id
_entity.type
_entity.pdbx_description
1 polymer ?
#
loop_
_entity_poly.entity_id
_entity_poly.type
_entity_poly.pdbx_seq_one_letter_code
_entity_poly.pdbx_strand_id
1 'polypeptide(L)'
;MQWDAARERKQARPTSAAPALSVPAESGTTENATTIIGDPQREERIYHELKRLGAPETTQEELSGLYNGPFGEALAFVVEHLRGRSETTACRNLIQTYRQLGSSGKPSANPALYEKSEIAAKRLLVARDDLNAVQSSCDEQRAALLSDQREADRLQLLLREKQQTTFLLQALTRKELIRNARIEQLALLIENHIKSSSGINDTPTPDSSPVPFNVESVSFGAKPIRADHTQNVLAAIRAHLLRISHSSDDARDMERRAESDARLRNTLANAVNLPEDHPKVSVEFDNCRRLAAIRAVQRSQYSSPLPSTARMIVAETDLNEIHRRATEKEAALQHKSDYSIALLRACEDALKSIQLFSDTRVPALLNTLREREEATKGYVGILESSISHWVKKLTGEEHPDLTEVQALRRMLTDVQNDIQQAHEREQFLQQANLLLPHAPGSHSAYEEMTATHARPQARTDERISKLLMRKLEKARVGNILEKDIKRLASEISFIAGSSGS
;
A
#
# COMPACT_ATOMS: atom_id res chain seq x y z
N MET A 1 45.63 3.88 -18.44
CA MET A 1 45.02 5.17 -18.06
C MET A 1 44.94 5.23 -16.54
N GLN A 2 45.97 5.84 -15.94
CA GLN A 2 46.10 6.11 -14.51
C GLN A 2 45.30 7.36 -14.16
N TRP A 3 44.60 7.34 -13.02
CA TRP A 3 44.13 8.54 -12.35
C TRP A 3 44.41 8.39 -10.85
N ASP A 4 45.48 9.06 -10.44
CA ASP A 4 45.79 9.43 -9.06
C ASP A 4 44.81 10.52 -8.59
N ALA A 5 44.28 10.37 -7.37
CA ALA A 5 43.68 11.48 -6.63
C ALA A 5 43.67 11.18 -5.13
N ALA A 6 44.83 11.42 -4.51
CA ALA A 6 44.92 11.73 -3.10
C ALA A 6 44.38 13.16 -2.86
N ARG A 7 43.55 13.37 -1.83
CA ARG A 7 43.37 14.68 -1.19
C ARG A 7 42.87 14.55 0.24
N GLU A 8 43.81 14.83 1.14
CA GLU A 8 43.70 15.60 2.39
C GLU A 8 42.29 15.98 2.88
N ARG A 9 41.96 15.53 4.10
CA ARG A 9 41.12 16.33 5.01
C ARG A 9 41.78 16.42 6.37
N LYS A 10 42.23 17.65 6.66
CA LYS A 10 42.84 18.12 7.91
C LYS A 10 41.86 17.96 9.07
N GLN A 11 42.39 17.47 10.18
CA GLN A 11 41.76 17.50 11.50
C GLN A 11 41.60 18.97 11.95
N ALA A 12 40.36 19.36 12.26
CA ALA A 12 40.08 20.60 12.97
C ALA A 12 39.95 20.29 14.47
N ARG A 13 40.84 20.87 15.28
CA ARG A 13 40.68 21.01 16.73
C ARG A 13 39.53 21.97 17.02
N PRO A 14 38.64 21.66 17.98
CA PRO A 14 37.92 22.70 18.69
C PRO A 14 38.71 23.15 19.91
N THR A 15 38.89 24.47 19.98
CA THR A 15 39.47 25.26 21.04
C THR A 15 38.62 25.21 22.32
N SER A 16 39.31 25.05 23.45
CA SER A 16 38.82 25.36 24.80
C SER A 16 38.26 26.79 24.86
N ALA A 17 37.00 26.93 25.27
CA ALA A 17 36.37 28.21 25.58
C ALA A 17 36.11 28.27 27.09
N ALA A 18 36.61 29.33 27.71
CA ALA A 18 36.42 29.65 29.12
C ALA A 18 34.94 29.97 29.45
N PRO A 19 34.49 29.77 30.70
CA PRO A 19 33.13 30.08 31.10
C PRO A 19 32.94 31.60 31.24
N ALA A 20 32.06 32.17 30.42
CA ALA A 20 31.59 33.54 30.56
C ALA A 20 30.56 33.61 31.70
N LEU A 21 30.78 34.54 32.64
CA LEU A 21 29.78 34.96 33.62
C LEU A 21 28.55 35.52 32.90
N SER A 22 27.42 34.85 33.04
CA SER A 22 26.11 35.32 32.58
C SER A 22 25.52 36.30 33.59
N VAL A 23 25.32 37.54 33.12
CA VAL A 23 24.45 38.55 33.73
C VAL A 23 23.00 38.18 33.38
N PRO A 24 22.04 38.21 34.31
CA PRO A 24 20.65 37.96 33.96
C PRO A 24 20.10 39.13 33.14
N ALA A 25 19.75 38.85 31.88
CA ALA A 25 19.03 39.76 31.02
C ALA A 25 17.55 39.78 31.40
N GLU A 26 17.02 40.97 31.67
CA GLU A 26 15.60 41.23 31.87
C GLU A 26 14.82 40.89 30.59
N SER A 27 13.99 39.85 30.65
CA SER A 27 13.06 39.49 29.59
C SER A 27 11.78 40.31 29.72
N GLY A 28 11.70 41.39 28.94
CA GLY A 28 10.44 42.04 28.62
C GLY A 28 9.66 41.21 27.61
N THR A 29 8.66 40.48 28.08
CA THR A 29 7.68 39.77 27.25
C THR A 29 6.46 40.65 27.01
N THR A 30 6.36 41.20 25.81
CA THR A 30 5.09 41.67 25.23
C THR A 30 4.55 40.56 24.34
N GLU A 31 3.67 39.70 24.86
CA GLU A 31 2.92 38.73 24.04
C GLU A 31 1.43 38.74 24.41
N ASN A 32 0.67 39.29 23.45
CA ASN A 32 -0.61 38.80 22.94
C ASN A 32 -1.66 38.27 23.92
N ALA A 33 -2.60 39.18 24.21
CA ALA A 33 -3.93 38.94 24.77
C ALA A 33 -4.66 37.79 24.04
N THR A 34 -4.67 36.61 24.66
CA THR A 34 -5.62 35.56 24.35
C THR A 34 -6.38 35.26 25.63
N THR A 35 -7.67 35.56 25.60
CA THR A 35 -8.65 35.47 26.69
C THR A 35 -8.52 34.17 27.49
N ILE A 36 -7.86 34.23 28.64
CA ILE A 36 -7.82 33.16 29.64
C ILE A 36 -9.16 33.23 30.38
N ILE A 37 -9.99 32.22 30.14
CA ILE A 37 -11.21 31.98 30.92
C ILE A 37 -10.78 31.69 32.37
N GLY A 38 -11.36 32.45 33.31
CA GLY A 38 -10.89 32.63 34.68
C GLY A 38 -10.62 31.33 35.44
N ASP A 39 -9.37 31.19 35.91
CA ASP A 39 -8.99 30.19 36.91
C ASP A 39 -9.47 30.68 38.29
N PRO A 40 -10.51 30.03 38.88
CA PRO A 40 -11.11 30.49 40.14
C PRO A 40 -10.12 30.49 41.30
N GLN A 41 -9.08 29.65 41.24
CA GLN A 41 -8.03 29.64 42.26
C GLN A 41 -7.16 30.90 42.21
N ARG A 42 -6.98 31.51 41.03
CA ARG A 42 -6.16 32.71 40.87
C ARG A 42 -6.87 33.93 41.43
N GLU A 43 -8.18 34.00 41.25
CA GLU A 43 -9.03 35.06 41.79
C GLU A 43 -9.04 35.04 43.33
N GLU A 44 -9.25 33.88 43.94
CA GLU A 44 -9.21 33.70 45.40
C GLU A 44 -7.86 34.12 46.00
N ARG A 45 -6.75 33.76 45.34
CA ARG A 45 -5.40 34.17 45.77
C ARG A 45 -5.25 35.69 45.75
N ILE A 46 -5.70 36.34 44.68
CA ILE A 46 -5.59 37.80 44.53
C ILE A 46 -6.48 38.52 45.54
N TYR A 47 -7.69 38.02 45.81
CA TYR A 47 -8.57 38.54 46.87
C TYR A 47 -7.88 38.51 48.23
N HIS A 48 -7.29 37.37 48.60
CA HIS A 48 -6.60 37.24 49.89
C HIS A 48 -5.35 38.13 50.00
N GLU A 49 -4.59 38.27 48.92
CA GLU A 49 -3.39 39.12 48.91
C GLU A 49 -3.76 40.62 48.92
N LEU A 50 -4.79 41.05 48.21
CA LEU A 50 -5.32 42.42 48.30
C LEU A 50 -5.78 42.76 49.73
N LYS A 51 -6.48 41.82 50.38
CA LYS A 51 -6.92 41.97 51.77
C LYS A 51 -5.74 42.08 52.73
N ARG A 52 -4.67 41.28 52.53
CA ARG A 52 -3.42 41.38 53.30
C ARG A 52 -2.70 42.70 53.10
N LEU A 53 -2.78 43.27 51.90
CA LEU A 53 -2.20 44.57 51.56
C LEU A 53 -3.04 45.76 52.05
N GLY A 54 -4.18 45.52 52.72
CA GLY A 54 -5.02 46.56 53.30
C GLY A 54 -6.02 47.19 52.33
N ALA A 55 -6.43 46.46 51.28
CA ALA A 55 -7.52 46.89 50.42
C ALA A 55 -8.84 47.06 51.22
N PRO A 56 -9.71 47.99 50.82
CA PRO A 56 -11.01 48.19 51.46
C PRO A 56 -11.87 46.91 51.41
N GLU A 57 -12.77 46.76 52.39
CA GLU A 57 -13.68 45.60 52.50
C GLU A 57 -14.60 45.52 51.28
N THR A 58 -14.13 44.80 50.27
CA THR A 58 -14.87 44.43 49.06
C THR A 58 -15.32 42.99 49.21
N THR A 59 -16.53 42.68 48.77
CA THR A 59 -17.00 41.29 48.81
C THR A 59 -16.32 40.47 47.71
N GLN A 60 -16.13 39.17 47.93
CA GLN A 60 -15.50 38.29 46.93
C GLN A 60 -16.30 38.27 45.61
N GLU A 61 -17.62 38.41 45.70
CA GLU A 61 -18.52 38.49 44.53
C GLU A 61 -18.35 39.80 43.74
N GLU A 62 -18.05 40.92 44.41
CA GLU A 62 -17.72 42.18 43.73
C GLU A 62 -16.37 42.09 43.02
N LEU A 63 -15.39 41.42 43.64
CA LEU A 63 -14.08 41.22 43.04
C LEU A 63 -14.16 40.29 41.81
N SER A 64 -14.96 39.23 41.86
CA SER A 64 -15.14 38.28 40.75
C SER A 64 -15.68 38.97 39.49
N GLY A 65 -16.59 39.94 39.68
CA GLY A 65 -17.10 40.79 38.61
C GLY A 65 -16.03 41.67 37.96
N LEU A 66 -15.12 42.24 38.76
CA LEU A 66 -14.01 43.08 38.27
C LEU A 66 -12.81 42.28 37.74
N TYR A 67 -12.65 41.04 38.17
CA TYR A 67 -11.49 40.21 37.86
C TYR A 67 -11.51 39.67 36.41
N ASN A 68 -12.66 39.75 35.74
CA ASN A 68 -12.79 39.37 34.35
C ASN A 68 -12.21 40.44 33.41
N GLY A 69 -11.16 40.10 32.66
CA GLY A 69 -10.59 40.93 31.60
C GLY A 69 -9.29 41.67 31.99
N PRO A 70 -8.90 42.72 31.25
CA PRO A 70 -7.58 43.37 31.40
C PRO A 70 -7.38 44.05 32.77
N PHE A 71 -8.47 44.37 33.48
CA PHE A 71 -8.38 44.90 34.83
C PHE A 71 -7.93 43.85 35.85
N GLY A 72 -8.33 42.58 35.67
CA GLY A 72 -7.85 41.47 36.51
C GLY A 72 -6.35 41.23 36.37
N GLU A 73 -5.81 41.35 35.15
CA GLU A 73 -4.36 41.28 34.90
C GLU A 73 -3.61 42.44 35.56
N ALA A 74 -4.15 43.66 35.49
CA ALA A 74 -3.60 44.82 36.18
C ALA A 74 -3.60 44.65 37.70
N LEU A 75 -4.68 44.08 38.27
CA LEU A 75 -4.75 43.75 39.70
C LEU A 75 -3.71 42.68 40.08
N ALA A 76 -3.58 41.62 39.29
CA ALA A 76 -2.56 40.58 39.51
C ALA A 76 -1.14 41.18 39.51
N PHE A 77 -0.84 42.03 38.52
CA PHE A 77 0.42 42.72 38.41
C PHE A 77 0.70 43.62 39.65
N VAL A 78 -0.28 44.41 40.08
CA VAL A 78 -0.15 45.28 41.25
C VAL A 78 0.10 44.48 42.52
N VAL A 79 -0.63 43.38 42.72
CA VAL A 79 -0.46 42.50 43.88
C VAL A 79 0.94 41.88 43.92
N GLU A 80 1.42 41.34 42.81
CA GLU A 80 2.78 40.78 42.71
C GLU A 80 3.85 41.84 43.01
N HIS A 81 3.69 43.07 42.50
CA HIS A 81 4.65 44.15 42.72
C HIS A 81 4.62 44.67 44.17
N LEU A 82 3.44 44.82 44.75
CA LEU A 82 3.30 45.27 46.14
C LEU A 82 3.81 44.21 47.11
N ARG A 83 3.57 42.92 46.83
CA ARG A 83 4.13 41.80 47.58
C ARG A 83 5.65 41.76 47.48
N GLY A 84 6.22 41.88 46.27
CA GLY A 84 7.66 41.95 46.09
C GLY A 84 8.28 43.12 46.87
N ARG A 85 7.63 44.29 46.88
CA ARG A 85 8.07 45.43 47.69
C ARG A 85 7.96 45.16 49.18
N SER A 86 6.86 44.61 49.68
CA SER A 86 6.68 44.34 51.12
C SER A 86 7.68 43.28 51.61
N GLU A 87 7.91 42.22 50.85
CA GLU A 87 8.92 41.19 51.13
C GLU A 87 10.33 41.77 51.11
N THR A 88 10.66 42.61 50.12
CA THR A 88 11.97 43.31 50.07
C THR A 88 12.16 44.23 51.27
N THR A 89 11.09 44.90 51.70
CA THR A 89 11.12 45.79 52.88
C THR A 89 11.29 44.97 54.16
N ALA A 90 10.60 43.84 54.29
CA ALA A 90 10.76 42.91 55.41
C ALA A 90 12.20 42.35 55.47
N CYS A 91 12.77 41.93 54.34
CA CYS A 91 14.17 41.51 54.23
C CYS A 91 15.14 42.63 54.61
N ARG A 92 14.92 43.87 54.16
CA ARG A 92 15.74 45.02 54.57
C ARG A 92 15.63 45.29 56.07
N ASN A 93 14.44 45.20 56.64
CA ASN A 93 14.23 45.34 58.07
C ASN A 93 14.95 44.23 58.84
N LEU A 94 14.90 42.98 58.37
CA LEU A 94 15.66 41.85 58.93
C LEU A 94 17.17 42.08 58.86
N ILE A 95 17.67 42.53 57.71
CA ILE A 95 19.10 42.88 57.56
C ILE A 95 19.47 44.04 58.49
N GLN A 96 18.60 45.02 58.64
CA GLN A 96 18.83 46.18 59.49
C GLN A 96 18.76 45.82 60.97
N THR A 97 17.86 44.94 61.40
CA THR A 97 17.84 44.39 62.76
C THR A 97 19.09 43.57 63.01
N TYR A 98 19.52 42.70 62.09
CA TYR A 98 20.80 41.98 62.22
C TYR A 98 22.00 42.91 62.29
N ARG A 99 22.01 44.01 61.52
CA ARG A 99 23.07 45.03 61.61
C ARG A 99 23.03 45.81 62.92
N GLN A 100 21.84 46.12 63.44
CA GLN A 100 21.68 46.82 64.72
C GLN A 100 22.04 45.92 65.91
N LEU A 101 21.65 44.65 65.89
CA LEU A 101 22.09 43.63 66.85
C LEU A 101 23.60 43.37 66.76
N GLY A 102 24.18 43.43 65.55
CA GLY A 102 25.62 43.26 65.33
C GLY A 102 26.48 44.49 65.64
N SER A 103 25.90 45.69 65.66
CA SER A 103 26.64 46.96 65.80
C SER A 103 26.78 47.46 67.25
N SER A 104 26.09 46.87 68.23
CA SER A 104 26.22 47.24 69.65
C SER A 104 26.95 46.21 70.51
N GLY A 105 27.34 45.06 69.94
CA GLY A 105 28.13 44.05 70.62
C GLY A 105 29.62 44.30 70.40
N LYS A 106 30.35 44.67 71.46
CA LYS A 106 31.81 44.47 71.53
C LYS A 106 32.14 43.10 70.93
N PRO A 107 33.21 42.94 70.12
CA PRO A 107 33.59 41.65 69.55
C PRO A 107 33.75 40.66 70.70
N SER A 108 32.76 39.76 70.82
CA SER A 108 32.75 38.76 71.88
C SER A 108 33.89 37.80 71.61
N ALA A 109 34.82 37.80 72.55
CA ALA A 109 36.06 37.05 72.55
C ALA A 109 35.83 35.54 72.52
N ASN A 110 35.71 34.96 71.33
CA ASN A 110 36.10 33.58 71.07
C ASN A 110 36.44 33.39 69.58
N PRO A 111 37.66 33.80 69.14
CA PRO A 111 38.14 33.56 67.77
C PRO A 111 38.02 32.08 67.35
N ALA A 112 38.10 31.16 68.32
CA ALA A 112 37.93 29.72 68.10
C ALA A 112 36.52 29.32 67.63
N LEU A 113 35.45 30.06 67.95
CA LEU A 113 34.09 29.75 67.46
C LEU A 113 33.88 30.24 66.03
N TYR A 114 34.47 31.38 65.69
CA TYR A 114 34.45 31.92 64.33
C TYR A 114 35.27 31.03 63.38
N GLU A 115 36.45 30.60 63.81
CA GLU A 115 37.27 29.68 63.01
C GLU A 115 36.58 28.33 62.81
N LYS A 116 35.88 27.82 63.83
CA LYS A 116 35.03 26.62 63.71
C LYS A 116 33.85 26.81 62.76
N SER A 117 33.18 27.97 62.77
CA SER A 117 32.07 28.23 61.86
C SER A 117 32.56 28.40 60.42
N GLU A 118 33.72 29.00 60.20
CA GLU A 118 34.34 29.11 58.88
C GLU A 118 34.77 27.74 58.34
N ILE A 119 35.36 26.88 59.17
CA ILE A 119 35.69 25.49 58.81
C ILE A 119 34.41 24.70 58.48
N ALA A 120 33.34 24.86 59.28
CA ALA A 120 32.06 24.22 59.01
C ALA A 120 31.43 24.70 57.70
N ALA A 121 31.51 26.00 57.39
CA ALA A 121 31.04 26.57 56.14
C ALA A 121 31.83 26.02 54.93
N LYS A 122 33.16 25.94 55.03
CA LYS A 122 34.00 25.32 54.00
C LYS A 122 33.65 23.85 53.78
N ARG A 123 33.41 23.08 54.85
CA ARG A 123 32.97 21.68 54.76
C ARG A 123 31.61 21.54 54.11
N LEU A 124 30.66 22.42 54.40
CA LEU A 124 29.36 22.44 53.75
C LEU A 124 29.46 22.76 52.26
N LEU A 125 30.37 23.65 51.88
CA LEU A 125 30.61 24.00 50.48
C LEU A 125 31.18 22.79 49.72
N VAL A 126 32.20 22.12 50.26
CA VAL A 126 32.76 20.89 49.69
C VAL A 126 31.69 19.79 49.59
N ALA A 127 30.91 19.55 50.66
CA ALA A 127 29.85 18.55 50.64
C ALA A 127 28.75 18.86 49.60
N ARG A 128 28.48 20.16 49.35
CA ARG A 128 27.55 20.60 48.30
C ARG A 128 28.13 20.34 46.91
N ASP A 129 29.40 20.63 46.70
CA ASP A 129 30.07 20.37 45.42
C ASP A 129 30.13 18.87 45.12
N ASP A 130 30.42 18.04 46.13
CA ASP A 130 30.36 16.58 46.04
C ASP A 130 28.94 16.10 45.69
N LEU A 131 27.91 16.66 46.33
CA LEU A 131 26.51 16.33 46.02
C LEU A 131 26.14 16.71 44.58
N ASN A 132 26.55 17.90 44.12
CA ASN A 132 26.31 18.33 42.74
C ASN A 132 27.04 17.44 41.73
N ALA A 133 28.27 17.00 42.05
CA ALA A 133 29.05 16.10 41.20
C ALA A 133 28.39 14.71 41.10
N VAL A 134 27.93 14.17 42.23
CA VAL A 134 27.18 12.90 42.26
C VAL A 134 25.86 13.02 41.51
N GLN A 135 25.14 14.13 41.68
CA GLN A 135 23.89 14.37 40.97
C GLN A 135 24.10 14.45 39.46
N SER A 136 25.12 15.18 39.01
CA SER A 136 25.49 15.26 37.59
C SER A 136 25.85 13.89 37.02
N SER A 137 26.62 13.08 37.77
CA SER A 137 26.96 11.71 37.39
C SER A 137 25.73 10.80 37.30
N CYS A 138 24.77 10.92 38.24
CA CYS A 138 23.50 10.19 38.18
C CYS A 138 22.66 10.61 36.96
N ASP A 139 22.62 11.89 36.62
CA ASP A 139 21.89 12.40 35.47
C ASP A 139 22.52 11.93 34.14
N GLU A 140 23.86 11.91 34.05
CA GLU A 140 24.59 11.33 32.92
C GLU A 140 24.32 9.83 32.77
N GLN A 141 24.36 9.06 33.86
CA GLN A 141 24.02 7.64 33.84
C GLN A 141 22.57 7.40 33.41
N ARG A 142 21.63 8.24 33.89
CA ARG A 142 20.22 8.15 33.49
C ARG A 142 20.04 8.47 32.01
N ALA A 143 20.74 9.47 31.48
CA ALA A 143 20.71 9.79 30.05
C ALA A 143 21.28 8.64 29.20
N ALA A 144 22.38 8.03 29.64
CA ALA A 144 22.96 6.85 28.98
C ALA A 144 21.98 5.67 28.97
N LEU A 145 21.34 5.35 30.10
CA LEU A 145 20.34 4.28 30.20
C LEU A 145 19.13 4.53 29.28
N LEU A 146 18.67 5.79 29.17
CA LEU A 146 17.58 6.14 28.24
C LEU A 146 18.00 5.98 26.77
N SER A 147 19.26 6.29 26.43
CA SER A 147 19.80 6.04 25.10
C SER A 147 19.86 4.54 24.78
N ASP A 148 20.40 3.75 25.71
CA ASP A 148 20.50 2.29 25.57
C ASP A 148 19.11 1.64 25.46
N GLN A 149 18.12 2.11 26.23
CA GLN A 149 16.75 1.66 26.14
C GLN A 149 16.14 1.94 24.76
N ARG A 150 16.34 3.14 24.21
CA ARG A 150 15.87 3.48 22.85
C ARG A 150 16.52 2.60 21.78
N GLU A 151 17.80 2.28 21.95
CA GLU A 151 18.50 1.37 21.04
C GLU A 151 17.98 -0.06 21.16
N ALA A 152 17.72 -0.55 22.38
CA ALA A 152 17.12 -1.85 22.63
C ALA A 152 15.73 -1.96 21.98
N ASP A 153 14.88 -0.94 22.15
CA ASP A 153 13.54 -0.89 21.54
C ASP A 153 13.62 -0.89 20.00
N ARG A 154 14.56 -0.13 19.43
CA ARG A 154 14.83 -0.12 17.99
C ARG A 154 15.27 -1.49 17.48
N LEU A 155 16.17 -2.18 18.19
CA LEU A 155 16.63 -3.51 17.82
C LEU A 155 15.53 -4.56 17.95
N GLN A 156 14.65 -4.46 18.95
CA GLN A 156 13.48 -5.33 19.07
C GLN A 156 12.51 -5.17 17.90
N LEU A 157 12.28 -3.93 17.45
CA LEU A 157 11.43 -3.65 16.29
C LEU A 157 12.03 -4.28 15.01
N LEU A 158 13.32 -4.08 14.77
CA LEU A 158 14.02 -4.72 13.64
C LEU A 158 13.96 -6.25 13.70
N LEU A 159 14.09 -6.84 14.89
CA LEU A 159 14.01 -8.28 15.06
C LEU A 159 12.61 -8.80 14.71
N ARG A 160 11.53 -8.10 15.12
CA ARG A 160 10.15 -8.44 14.74
C ARG A 160 9.94 -8.35 13.23
N GLU A 161 10.44 -7.31 12.58
CA GLU A 161 10.39 -7.19 11.11
C GLU A 161 11.13 -8.34 10.40
N LYS A 162 12.31 -8.73 10.91
CA LYS A 162 13.05 -9.88 10.38
C LYS A 162 12.34 -11.20 10.59
N GLN A 163 11.66 -11.39 11.71
CA GLN A 163 10.83 -12.57 11.95
C GLN A 163 9.62 -12.62 11.00
N GLN A 164 8.93 -11.50 10.80
CA GLN A 164 7.81 -11.41 9.86
C GLN A 164 8.23 -11.70 8.41
N THR A 165 9.34 -11.11 7.96
CA THR A 165 9.88 -11.37 6.62
C THR A 165 10.31 -12.84 6.44
N THR A 166 10.90 -13.44 7.47
CA THR A 166 11.26 -14.88 7.46
C THR A 166 10.00 -15.75 7.38
N PHE A 167 8.95 -15.44 8.15
CA PHE A 167 7.68 -16.16 8.09
C PHE A 167 7.02 -16.04 6.71
N LEU A 168 7.03 -14.85 6.11
CA LEU A 168 6.50 -14.64 4.76
C LEU A 168 7.29 -15.46 3.72
N LEU A 169 8.63 -15.46 3.82
CA LEU A 169 9.47 -16.28 2.94
C LEU A 169 9.16 -17.77 3.10
N GLN A 170 8.99 -18.28 4.33
CA GLN A 170 8.60 -19.67 4.57
C GLN A 170 7.21 -20.01 4.01
N ALA A 171 6.25 -19.08 4.11
CA ALA A 171 4.93 -19.26 3.52
C ALA A 171 5.00 -19.29 1.98
N LEU A 172 5.83 -18.42 1.37
CA LEU A 172 6.05 -18.40 -0.07
C LEU A 172 6.77 -19.66 -0.56
N THR A 173 7.81 -20.14 0.13
CA THR A 173 8.49 -21.39 -0.25
C THR A 173 7.54 -22.58 -0.15
N ARG A 174 6.68 -22.63 0.88
CA ARG A 174 5.64 -23.68 0.99
C ARG A 174 4.62 -23.61 -0.14
N LYS A 175 4.19 -22.40 -0.54
CA LYS A 175 3.29 -22.22 -1.69
C LYS A 175 3.95 -22.65 -3.00
N GLU A 176 5.24 -22.35 -3.18
CA GLU A 176 6.00 -22.74 -4.36
C GLU A 176 6.19 -24.26 -4.43
N LEU A 177 6.46 -24.92 -3.30
CA LEU A 177 6.49 -26.39 -3.23
C LEU A 177 5.15 -27.01 -3.64
N ILE A 178 4.03 -26.46 -3.17
CA ILE A 178 2.69 -26.93 -3.57
C ILE A 178 2.44 -26.68 -5.06
N ARG A 179 2.87 -25.52 -5.59
CA ARG A 179 2.77 -25.19 -7.02
C ARG A 179 3.57 -26.19 -7.86
N ASN A 180 4.80 -26.49 -7.48
CA ASN A 180 5.66 -27.43 -8.19
C ASN A 180 5.06 -28.84 -8.17
N ALA A 181 4.56 -29.31 -7.02
CA ALA A 181 3.87 -30.60 -6.93
C ALA A 181 2.63 -30.68 -7.86
N ARG A 182 1.87 -29.58 -7.99
CA ARG A 182 0.75 -29.50 -8.94
C ARG A 182 1.21 -29.51 -10.39
N ILE A 183 2.31 -28.83 -10.71
CA ILE A 183 2.89 -28.83 -12.06
C ILE A 183 3.37 -30.24 -12.42
N GLU A 184 4.01 -30.95 -11.50
CA GLU A 184 4.40 -32.36 -11.69
C GLU A 184 3.18 -33.26 -11.93
N GLN A 185 2.10 -33.09 -11.15
CA GLN A 185 0.85 -33.82 -11.39
C GLN A 185 0.23 -33.49 -12.75
N LEU A 186 0.22 -32.22 -13.16
CA LEU A 186 -0.27 -31.82 -14.48
C LEU A 186 0.58 -32.42 -15.60
N ALA A 187 1.91 -32.46 -15.45
CA ALA A 187 2.80 -33.10 -16.40
C ALA A 187 2.49 -34.61 -16.54
N LEU A 188 2.26 -35.31 -15.42
CA LEU A 188 1.85 -36.72 -15.42
C LEU A 188 0.48 -36.92 -16.10
N LEU A 189 -0.49 -36.05 -15.85
CA LEU A 189 -1.80 -36.12 -16.51
C LEU A 189 -1.68 -35.89 -18.02
N ILE A 190 -0.87 -34.92 -18.45
CA ILE A 190 -0.60 -34.66 -19.87
C ILE A 190 0.07 -35.88 -20.52
N GLU A 191 1.08 -36.47 -19.87
CA GLU A 191 1.76 -37.66 -20.38
C GLU A 191 0.82 -38.86 -20.49
N ASN A 192 -0.06 -39.06 -19.50
CA ASN A 192 -1.09 -40.09 -19.53
C ASN A 192 -2.09 -39.84 -20.68
N HIS A 193 -2.53 -38.60 -20.89
CA HIS A 193 -3.40 -38.26 -22.02
C HIS A 193 -2.71 -38.53 -23.37
N ILE A 194 -1.43 -38.17 -23.52
CA ILE A 194 -0.65 -38.46 -24.73
C ILE A 194 -0.56 -39.97 -24.95
N LYS A 195 -0.21 -40.75 -23.92
CA LYS A 195 -0.15 -42.22 -23.99
C LYS A 195 -1.50 -42.86 -24.34
N SER A 196 -2.58 -42.41 -23.71
CA SER A 196 -3.94 -42.87 -24.01
C SER A 196 -4.39 -42.49 -25.41
N SER A 197 -4.01 -41.31 -25.92
CA SER A 197 -4.32 -40.91 -27.29
C SER A 197 -3.48 -41.63 -28.35
N SER A 198 -2.24 -41.99 -28.02
CA SER A 198 -1.33 -42.70 -28.94
C SER A 198 -1.64 -44.20 -29.03
N GLY A 199 -2.31 -44.78 -28.02
CA GLY A 199 -2.73 -46.18 -28.01
C GLY A 199 -3.99 -46.50 -28.84
N ILE A 200 -4.65 -45.51 -29.44
CA ILE A 200 -5.91 -45.70 -30.19
C ILE A 200 -5.68 -45.95 -31.69
N ASN A 201 -4.44 -45.83 -32.20
CA ASN A 201 -4.17 -45.88 -33.64
C ASN A 201 -3.56 -47.18 -34.18
N ASP A 202 -3.32 -48.21 -33.37
CA ASP A 202 -2.71 -49.48 -33.85
C ASP A 202 -3.41 -50.74 -33.31
N THR A 203 -4.71 -50.87 -33.55
CA THR A 203 -5.36 -52.19 -33.56
C THR A 203 -5.95 -52.47 -34.94
N PRO A 204 -5.35 -53.39 -35.72
CA PRO A 204 -5.97 -53.85 -36.96
C PRO A 204 -7.20 -54.67 -36.55
N THR A 205 -8.37 -54.17 -36.91
CA THR A 205 -9.66 -54.87 -36.83
C THR A 205 -9.54 -56.25 -37.49
N PRO A 206 -9.67 -57.37 -36.75
CA PRO A 206 -10.00 -58.64 -37.35
C PRO A 206 -11.52 -58.74 -37.49
N ASP A 207 -11.90 -59.25 -38.65
CA ASP A 207 -13.25 -59.59 -39.06
C ASP A 207 -14.06 -60.37 -38.02
N SER A 208 -15.36 -60.13 -38.08
CA SER A 208 -16.46 -61.06 -37.78
C SER A 208 -16.69 -61.48 -36.31
N SER A 209 -17.84 -61.06 -35.78
CA SER A 209 -18.91 -61.96 -35.29
C SER A 209 -19.89 -61.18 -34.40
N PRO A 210 -21.22 -61.32 -34.58
CA PRO A 210 -22.22 -60.72 -33.72
C PRO A 210 -22.47 -61.64 -32.52
N VAL A 211 -22.10 -61.19 -31.31
CA VAL A 211 -22.55 -61.81 -30.06
C VAL A 211 -23.32 -60.75 -29.24
N PRO A 212 -24.52 -61.08 -28.71
CA PRO A 212 -25.39 -60.10 -28.09
C PRO A 212 -24.91 -59.82 -26.67
N PHE A 213 -24.38 -58.62 -26.43
CA PHE A 213 -24.10 -58.14 -25.09
C PHE A 213 -25.28 -57.32 -24.58
N ASN A 214 -26.04 -57.98 -23.70
CA ASN A 214 -27.04 -57.40 -22.84
C ASN A 214 -26.32 -56.56 -21.77
N VAL A 215 -26.23 -55.25 -21.97
CA VAL A 215 -25.79 -54.31 -20.94
C VAL A 215 -27.01 -53.45 -20.60
N GLU A 216 -27.51 -53.64 -19.38
CA GLU A 216 -28.50 -52.78 -18.76
C GLU A 216 -27.98 -51.33 -18.77
N SER A 217 -28.49 -50.56 -19.72
CA SER A 217 -28.28 -49.12 -19.80
C SER A 217 -29.02 -48.47 -18.63
N VAL A 218 -28.28 -48.02 -17.62
CA VAL A 218 -28.76 -47.02 -16.66
C VAL A 218 -29.04 -45.74 -17.45
N SER A 219 -30.32 -45.51 -17.71
CA SER A 219 -30.82 -44.33 -18.41
C SER A 219 -30.67 -43.09 -17.53
N PHE A 220 -29.60 -42.32 -17.69
CA PHE A 220 -29.67 -40.90 -17.41
C PHE A 220 -30.27 -40.20 -18.63
N GLY A 221 -31.43 -39.58 -18.43
CA GLY A 221 -32.28 -38.97 -19.46
C GLY A 221 -31.67 -37.75 -20.14
N ALA A 222 -30.58 -37.93 -20.87
CA ALA A 222 -30.22 -37.03 -21.95
C ALA A 222 -31.16 -37.35 -23.12
N LYS A 223 -32.18 -36.50 -23.30
CA LYS A 223 -33.05 -36.54 -24.48
C LYS A 223 -32.13 -36.57 -25.71
N PRO A 224 -32.29 -37.52 -26.65
CA PRO A 224 -31.56 -37.46 -27.91
C PRO A 224 -31.87 -36.10 -28.53
N ILE A 225 -30.82 -35.35 -28.88
CA ILE A 225 -30.97 -34.14 -29.71
C ILE A 225 -31.60 -34.63 -31.01
N ARG A 226 -32.93 -34.53 -31.08
CA ARG A 226 -33.71 -34.95 -32.23
C ARG A 226 -33.18 -34.18 -33.44
N ALA A 227 -32.89 -34.91 -34.52
CA ALA A 227 -32.61 -34.35 -35.84
C ALA A 227 -33.70 -33.34 -36.30
N ASP A 228 -34.87 -33.39 -35.67
CA ASP A 228 -35.94 -32.40 -35.78
C ASP A 228 -35.46 -30.97 -35.52
N HIS A 229 -34.52 -30.68 -34.60
CA HIS A 229 -34.11 -29.30 -34.34
C HIS A 229 -33.26 -28.70 -35.45
N THR A 230 -32.31 -29.45 -36.03
CA THR A 230 -31.54 -29.00 -37.19
C THR A 230 -32.41 -28.95 -38.45
N GLN A 231 -33.33 -29.90 -38.62
CA GLN A 231 -34.31 -29.88 -39.71
C GLN A 231 -35.30 -28.71 -39.57
N ASN A 232 -35.76 -28.40 -38.35
CA ASN A 232 -36.64 -27.27 -38.08
C ASN A 232 -35.92 -25.94 -38.22
N VAL A 233 -34.64 -25.83 -37.85
CA VAL A 233 -33.84 -24.62 -38.09
C VAL A 233 -33.61 -24.42 -39.60
N LEU A 234 -33.28 -25.48 -40.34
CA LEU A 234 -33.14 -25.39 -41.81
C LEU A 234 -34.48 -25.10 -42.50
N ALA A 235 -35.58 -25.68 -42.03
CA ALA A 235 -36.94 -25.39 -42.51
C ALA A 235 -37.36 -23.96 -42.16
N ALA A 236 -37.05 -23.46 -40.97
CA ALA A 236 -37.32 -22.10 -40.53
C ALA A 236 -36.49 -21.08 -41.33
N ILE A 237 -35.20 -21.37 -41.59
CA ILE A 237 -34.34 -20.53 -42.44
C ILE A 237 -34.89 -20.53 -43.88
N ARG A 238 -35.29 -21.69 -44.43
CA ARG A 238 -35.90 -21.77 -45.76
C ARG A 238 -37.24 -21.05 -45.84
N ALA A 239 -38.10 -21.20 -44.84
CA ALA A 239 -39.36 -20.49 -44.73
C ALA A 239 -39.15 -18.98 -44.58
N HIS A 240 -38.12 -18.55 -43.84
CA HIS A 240 -37.75 -17.14 -43.71
C HIS A 240 -37.23 -16.58 -45.03
N LEU A 241 -36.39 -17.32 -45.77
CA LEU A 241 -35.90 -16.90 -47.08
C LEU A 241 -37.03 -16.83 -48.12
N LEU A 242 -37.97 -17.79 -48.11
CA LEU A 242 -39.18 -17.76 -48.92
C LEU A 242 -40.11 -16.60 -48.53
N ARG A 243 -40.23 -16.31 -47.23
CA ARG A 243 -40.97 -15.15 -46.73
C ARG A 243 -40.30 -13.84 -47.14
N ILE A 244 -38.97 -13.76 -47.16
CA ILE A 244 -38.25 -12.59 -47.70
C ILE A 244 -38.50 -12.44 -49.20
N SER A 245 -38.51 -13.55 -49.96
CA SER A 245 -38.80 -13.49 -51.41
C SER A 245 -40.27 -13.16 -51.72
N HIS A 246 -41.22 -13.52 -50.84
CA HIS A 246 -42.66 -13.30 -51.05
C HIS A 246 -43.24 -12.10 -50.30
N SER A 247 -42.52 -11.47 -49.36
CA SER A 247 -43.00 -10.31 -48.58
C SER A 247 -43.09 -9.01 -49.40
N SER A 248 -43.05 -9.06 -50.73
CA SER A 248 -43.21 -7.87 -51.58
C SER A 248 -44.59 -7.23 -51.51
N ASP A 249 -45.59 -7.97 -51.08
CA ASP A 249 -47.00 -7.57 -51.27
C ASP A 249 -47.74 -7.26 -49.96
N ASP A 250 -47.09 -7.38 -48.80
CA ASP A 250 -47.74 -7.15 -47.50
C ASP A 250 -47.50 -5.73 -46.96
N ALA A 251 -48.58 -4.97 -46.73
CA ALA A 251 -48.50 -3.54 -46.37
C ALA A 251 -47.73 -3.25 -45.07
N ARG A 252 -47.70 -4.20 -44.12
CA ARG A 252 -46.91 -4.09 -42.87
C ARG A 252 -45.43 -4.36 -43.06
N ASP A 253 -45.06 -5.15 -44.07
CA ASP A 253 -43.66 -5.42 -44.39
C ASP A 253 -43.05 -4.25 -45.19
N MET A 254 -43.86 -3.44 -45.87
CA MET A 254 -43.43 -2.22 -46.56
C MET A 254 -42.85 -1.15 -45.61
N GLU A 255 -43.46 -0.95 -44.44
CA GLU A 255 -42.99 0.02 -43.44
C GLU A 255 -41.65 -0.43 -42.81
N ARG A 256 -41.55 -1.72 -42.45
CA ARG A 256 -40.30 -2.32 -41.94
C ARG A 256 -39.18 -2.30 -42.98
N ARG A 257 -39.51 -2.47 -44.25
CA ARG A 257 -38.56 -2.37 -45.37
C ARG A 257 -38.08 -0.94 -45.54
N ALA A 258 -38.97 0.05 -45.46
CA ALA A 258 -38.58 1.45 -45.51
C ALA A 258 -37.60 1.82 -44.39
N GLU A 259 -37.83 1.31 -43.17
CA GLU A 259 -36.89 1.50 -42.05
C GLU A 259 -35.53 0.80 -42.28
N SER A 260 -35.52 -0.44 -42.76
CA SER A 260 -34.26 -1.15 -43.04
C SER A 260 -33.49 -0.53 -44.20
N ASP A 261 -34.21 -0.04 -45.21
CA ASP A 261 -33.64 0.65 -46.38
C ASP A 261 -33.04 2.00 -45.97
N ALA A 262 -33.73 2.75 -45.11
CA ALA A 262 -33.20 3.98 -44.53
C ALA A 262 -31.93 3.73 -43.72
N ARG A 263 -31.90 2.67 -42.90
CA ARG A 263 -30.68 2.28 -42.14
C ARG A 263 -29.53 1.90 -43.06
N LEU A 264 -29.79 1.15 -44.14
CA LEU A 264 -28.77 0.77 -45.12
C LEU A 264 -28.24 1.98 -45.91
N ARG A 265 -29.11 2.93 -46.25
CA ARG A 265 -28.70 4.19 -46.89
C ARG A 265 -27.83 5.03 -45.97
N ASN A 266 -28.17 5.12 -44.69
CA ASN A 266 -27.38 5.84 -43.70
C ASN A 266 -25.99 5.19 -43.49
N THR A 267 -25.92 3.85 -43.40
CA THR A 267 -24.61 3.17 -43.28
C THR A 267 -23.76 3.30 -44.54
N LEU A 268 -24.37 3.27 -45.74
CA LEU A 268 -23.68 3.54 -47.00
C LEU A 268 -23.23 5.00 -47.11
N ALA A 269 -24.05 5.95 -46.69
CA ALA A 269 -23.71 7.37 -46.61
C ALA A 269 -22.48 7.60 -45.71
N ASN A 270 -22.46 6.97 -44.54
CA ASN A 270 -21.32 7.00 -43.61
C ASN A 270 -20.08 6.32 -44.20
N ALA A 271 -20.22 5.18 -44.87
CA ALA A 271 -19.10 4.45 -45.46
C ALA A 271 -18.47 5.20 -46.66
N VAL A 272 -19.28 5.94 -47.43
CA VAL A 272 -18.84 6.72 -48.59
C VAL A 272 -18.51 8.18 -48.23
N ASN A 273 -18.74 8.59 -46.97
CA ASN A 273 -18.57 9.96 -46.47
C ASN A 273 -19.33 11.01 -47.30
N LEU A 274 -20.55 10.69 -47.71
CA LEU A 274 -21.43 11.57 -48.49
C LEU A 274 -22.80 11.67 -47.81
N PRO A 275 -23.54 12.78 -47.96
CA PRO A 275 -24.88 12.90 -47.40
C PRO A 275 -25.86 11.87 -47.99
N GLU A 276 -26.89 11.50 -47.22
CA GLU A 276 -27.84 10.42 -47.56
C GLU A 276 -28.53 10.64 -48.93
N ASP A 277 -28.78 11.89 -49.31
CA ASP A 277 -29.45 12.27 -50.56
C ASP A 277 -28.50 12.33 -51.77
N HIS A 278 -27.21 12.01 -51.60
CA HIS A 278 -26.25 12.11 -52.70
C HIS A 278 -26.50 10.99 -53.74
N PRO A 279 -26.53 11.29 -55.06
CA PRO A 279 -26.88 10.31 -56.10
C PRO A 279 -25.98 9.07 -56.11
N LYS A 280 -24.71 9.20 -55.73
CA LYS A 280 -23.79 8.06 -55.57
C LYS A 280 -24.21 7.07 -54.48
N VAL A 281 -24.78 7.54 -53.36
CA VAL A 281 -25.28 6.65 -52.28
C VAL A 281 -26.50 5.89 -52.76
N SER A 282 -27.38 6.52 -53.55
CA SER A 282 -28.52 5.86 -54.18
C SER A 282 -28.09 4.76 -55.15
N VAL A 283 -27.07 5.01 -55.99
CA VAL A 283 -26.56 4.00 -56.94
C VAL A 283 -25.96 2.80 -56.22
N GLU A 284 -25.18 3.02 -55.16
CA GLU A 284 -24.61 1.91 -54.37
C GLU A 284 -25.69 1.13 -53.60
N PHE A 285 -26.68 1.83 -53.07
CA PHE A 285 -27.84 1.20 -52.44
C PHE A 285 -28.57 0.26 -53.42
N ASP A 286 -28.86 0.71 -54.64
CA ASP A 286 -29.51 -0.10 -55.66
C ASP A 286 -28.64 -1.30 -56.09
N ASN A 287 -27.32 -1.13 -56.14
CA ASN A 287 -26.39 -2.21 -56.44
C ASN A 287 -26.35 -3.27 -55.32
N CYS A 288 -26.30 -2.85 -54.06
CA CYS A 288 -26.40 -3.73 -52.90
C CYS A 288 -27.72 -4.51 -52.89
N ARG A 289 -28.84 -3.82 -53.15
CA ARG A 289 -30.16 -4.43 -53.23
C ARG A 289 -30.24 -5.47 -54.35
N ARG A 290 -29.71 -5.15 -55.53
CA ARG A 290 -29.66 -6.07 -56.68
C ARG A 290 -28.79 -7.30 -56.37
N LEU A 291 -27.62 -7.11 -55.78
CA LEU A 291 -26.74 -8.22 -55.39
C LEU A 291 -27.37 -9.12 -54.32
N ALA A 292 -28.05 -8.51 -53.33
CA ALA A 292 -28.79 -9.24 -52.31
C ALA A 292 -29.92 -10.07 -52.93
N ALA A 293 -30.68 -9.51 -53.88
CA ALA A 293 -31.73 -10.22 -54.61
C ALA A 293 -31.16 -11.41 -55.42
N ILE A 294 -30.06 -11.21 -56.16
CA ILE A 294 -29.40 -12.29 -56.90
C ILE A 294 -28.94 -13.42 -55.96
N ARG A 295 -28.31 -13.07 -54.83
CA ARG A 295 -27.85 -14.06 -53.84
C ARG A 295 -29.00 -14.78 -53.17
N ALA A 296 -30.10 -14.09 -52.88
CA ALA A 296 -31.30 -14.70 -52.29
C ALA A 296 -31.90 -15.73 -53.25
N VAL A 297 -32.03 -15.39 -54.54
CA VAL A 297 -32.49 -16.32 -55.57
C VAL A 297 -31.55 -17.52 -55.69
N GLN A 298 -30.24 -17.30 -55.80
CA GLN A 298 -29.26 -18.39 -55.90
C GLN A 298 -29.26 -19.31 -54.67
N ARG A 299 -29.41 -18.78 -53.46
CA ARG A 299 -29.44 -19.59 -52.22
C ARG A 299 -30.78 -20.29 -51.99
N SER A 300 -31.87 -19.76 -52.55
CA SER A 300 -33.20 -20.36 -52.48
C SER A 300 -33.38 -21.53 -53.46
N GLN A 301 -32.64 -21.53 -54.57
CA GLN A 301 -32.62 -22.65 -55.50
C GLN A 301 -31.89 -23.83 -54.85
N TYR A 302 -32.60 -24.95 -54.67
CA TYR A 302 -32.00 -26.21 -54.26
C TYR A 302 -30.99 -26.63 -55.33
N SER A 303 -29.71 -26.34 -55.07
CA SER A 303 -28.62 -26.91 -55.84
C SER A 303 -28.48 -28.37 -55.41
N SER A 304 -29.06 -29.27 -56.20
CA SER A 304 -28.83 -30.70 -56.01
C SER A 304 -27.32 -30.95 -55.99
N PRO A 305 -26.80 -31.75 -55.04
CA PRO A 305 -25.39 -32.14 -55.04
C PRO A 305 -25.04 -33.02 -56.25
N LEU A 306 -26.04 -33.50 -56.99
CA LEU A 306 -25.86 -34.18 -58.27
C LEU A 306 -25.67 -33.14 -59.37
N PRO A 307 -24.59 -33.23 -60.17
CA PRO A 307 -24.36 -32.30 -61.27
C PRO A 307 -25.55 -32.36 -62.23
N SER A 308 -26.08 -31.19 -62.62
CA SER A 308 -27.25 -31.08 -63.51
C SER A 308 -27.02 -31.68 -64.91
N THR A 309 -25.79 -32.07 -65.23
CA THR A 309 -25.39 -32.78 -66.44
C THR A 309 -25.62 -34.30 -66.38
N ALA A 310 -25.92 -34.88 -65.21
CA ALA A 310 -26.08 -36.33 -65.01
C ALA A 310 -27.32 -36.96 -65.70
N ARG A 311 -28.01 -36.24 -66.59
CA ARG A 311 -29.09 -36.80 -67.44
C ARG A 311 -28.60 -37.34 -68.79
N MET A 312 -27.34 -37.15 -69.17
CA MET A 312 -26.76 -37.80 -70.36
C MET A 312 -25.63 -38.73 -69.97
N ILE A 313 -25.94 -40.04 -69.99
CA ILE A 313 -25.02 -41.19 -70.07
C ILE A 313 -23.95 -41.18 -68.97
N VAL A 314 -24.30 -41.77 -67.82
CA VAL A 314 -23.33 -42.11 -66.76
C VAL A 314 -22.39 -43.20 -67.31
N ALA A 315 -21.19 -42.81 -67.74
CA ALA A 315 -20.08 -43.73 -67.87
C ALA A 315 -19.63 -44.16 -66.46
N GLU A 316 -19.25 -45.43 -66.26
CA GLU A 316 -18.80 -45.96 -64.95
C GLU A 316 -17.67 -45.14 -64.30
N THR A 317 -16.89 -44.40 -65.09
CA THR A 317 -15.86 -43.47 -64.60
C THR A 317 -16.42 -42.30 -63.81
N ASP A 318 -17.66 -41.85 -64.07
CA ASP A 318 -18.32 -40.78 -63.32
C ASP A 318 -18.84 -41.26 -61.96
N LEU A 319 -19.23 -42.54 -61.83
CA LEU A 319 -19.74 -43.08 -60.57
C LEU A 319 -18.65 -43.13 -59.49
N ASN A 320 -17.43 -43.53 -59.88
CA ASN A 320 -16.27 -43.55 -58.99
C ASN A 320 -15.86 -42.15 -58.54
N GLU A 321 -15.90 -41.16 -59.43
CA GLU A 321 -15.60 -39.76 -59.09
C GLU A 321 -16.68 -39.15 -58.18
N ILE A 322 -17.95 -39.48 -58.40
CA ILE A 322 -19.04 -39.09 -57.48
C ILE A 322 -18.85 -39.75 -56.11
N HIS A 323 -18.50 -41.03 -56.07
CA HIS A 323 -18.25 -41.75 -54.82
C HIS A 323 -17.06 -41.14 -54.06
N ARG A 324 -15.95 -40.85 -54.74
CA ARG A 324 -14.79 -40.17 -54.15
C ARG A 324 -15.14 -38.79 -53.58
N ARG A 325 -15.92 -37.99 -54.31
CA ARG A 325 -16.38 -36.69 -53.80
C ARG A 325 -17.34 -36.82 -52.63
N ALA A 326 -18.16 -37.87 -52.60
CA ALA A 326 -19.06 -38.14 -51.49
C ALA A 326 -18.27 -38.52 -50.24
N THR A 327 -17.27 -39.41 -50.35
CA THR A 327 -16.42 -39.81 -49.22
C THR A 327 -15.54 -38.66 -48.71
N GLU A 328 -14.99 -37.82 -49.60
CA GLU A 328 -14.26 -36.61 -49.21
C GLU A 328 -15.14 -35.61 -48.45
N LYS A 329 -16.39 -35.40 -48.90
CA LYS A 329 -17.35 -34.52 -48.22
C LYS A 329 -17.81 -35.12 -46.89
N GLU A 330 -18.00 -36.42 -46.83
CA GLU A 330 -18.33 -37.14 -45.61
C GLU A 330 -17.21 -37.01 -44.57
N ALA A 331 -15.96 -37.27 -44.96
CA ALA A 331 -14.80 -37.09 -44.09
C ALA A 331 -14.65 -35.64 -43.61
N ALA A 332 -14.87 -34.66 -44.50
CA ALA A 332 -14.84 -33.25 -44.11
C ALA A 332 -15.99 -32.87 -43.16
N LEU A 333 -17.17 -33.48 -43.31
CA LEU A 333 -18.30 -33.29 -42.40
C LEU A 333 -18.07 -33.96 -41.05
N GLN A 334 -17.53 -35.18 -41.03
CA GLN A 334 -17.13 -35.88 -39.81
C GLN A 334 -16.08 -35.06 -39.04
N HIS A 335 -15.02 -34.60 -39.71
CA HIS A 335 -14.00 -33.75 -39.09
C HIS A 335 -14.60 -32.46 -38.49
N LYS A 336 -15.51 -31.78 -39.20
CA LYS A 336 -16.18 -30.59 -38.68
C LYS A 336 -17.12 -30.91 -37.51
N SER A 337 -17.79 -32.06 -37.56
CA SER A 337 -18.63 -32.57 -36.47
C SER A 337 -17.79 -32.84 -35.23
N ASP A 338 -16.70 -33.60 -35.36
CA ASP A 338 -15.78 -33.93 -34.27
C ASP A 338 -15.16 -32.67 -33.67
N TYR A 339 -14.74 -31.72 -34.52
CA TYR A 339 -14.24 -30.43 -34.06
C TYR A 339 -15.31 -29.65 -33.27
N SER A 340 -16.56 -29.65 -33.73
CA SER A 340 -17.65 -28.99 -33.01
C SER A 340 -17.96 -29.65 -31.67
N ILE A 341 -17.88 -30.98 -31.58
CA ILE A 341 -18.06 -31.74 -30.33
C ILE A 341 -16.89 -31.46 -29.37
N ALA A 342 -15.66 -31.39 -29.88
CA ALA A 342 -14.49 -31.03 -29.10
C ALA A 342 -14.61 -29.61 -28.54
N LEU A 343 -15.07 -28.65 -29.38
CA LEU A 343 -15.32 -27.28 -28.94
C LEU A 343 -16.42 -27.21 -27.87
N LEU A 344 -17.52 -27.96 -28.04
CA LEU A 344 -18.58 -28.04 -27.02
C LEU A 344 -18.05 -28.55 -25.69
N ARG A 345 -17.25 -29.62 -25.69
CA ARG A 345 -16.60 -30.13 -24.47
C ARG A 345 -15.66 -29.11 -23.84
N ALA A 346 -14.85 -28.42 -24.64
CA ALA A 346 -13.97 -27.36 -24.15
C ALA A 346 -14.77 -26.20 -23.51
N CYS A 347 -15.91 -25.82 -24.10
CA CYS A 347 -16.82 -24.83 -23.52
C CYS A 347 -17.44 -25.33 -22.21
N GLU A 348 -17.89 -26.59 -22.13
CA GLU A 348 -18.42 -27.17 -20.89
C GLU A 348 -17.37 -27.20 -19.78
N ASP A 349 -16.14 -27.57 -20.09
CA ASP A 349 -15.04 -27.63 -19.12
C ASP A 349 -14.64 -26.22 -18.66
N ALA A 350 -14.62 -25.23 -19.58
CA ALA A 350 -14.42 -23.84 -19.22
C ALA A 350 -15.53 -23.33 -18.29
N LEU A 351 -16.80 -23.63 -18.58
CA LEU A 351 -17.94 -23.27 -17.72
C LEU A 351 -17.84 -23.92 -16.35
N LYS A 352 -17.51 -25.22 -16.27
CA LYS A 352 -17.27 -25.91 -14.99
C LYS A 352 -16.12 -25.28 -14.21
N SER A 353 -15.05 -24.85 -14.89
CA SER A 353 -13.91 -24.20 -14.23
C SER A 353 -14.30 -22.82 -13.66
N ILE A 354 -15.11 -22.05 -14.39
CA ILE A 354 -15.64 -20.75 -13.93
C ILE A 354 -16.57 -20.97 -12.74
N GLN A 355 -17.44 -21.98 -12.81
CA GLN A 355 -18.35 -22.31 -11.73
C GLN A 355 -17.58 -22.75 -10.48
N LEU A 356 -16.59 -23.64 -10.62
CA LEU A 356 -15.73 -24.04 -9.50
C LEU A 356 -14.94 -22.86 -8.93
N PHE A 357 -14.45 -21.94 -9.77
CA PHE A 357 -13.80 -20.71 -9.31
C PHE A 357 -14.76 -19.83 -8.51
N SER A 358 -15.97 -19.62 -9.03
CA SER A 358 -17.04 -18.85 -8.38
C SER A 358 -17.44 -19.47 -7.04
N ASP A 359 -17.62 -20.79 -6.98
CA ASP A 359 -18.14 -21.45 -5.79
C ASP A 359 -17.07 -21.62 -4.70
N THR A 360 -15.80 -21.80 -5.09
CA THR A 360 -14.73 -22.11 -4.12
C THR A 360 -13.79 -20.93 -3.87
N ARG A 361 -13.33 -20.26 -4.92
CA ARG A 361 -12.25 -19.26 -4.79
C ARG A 361 -12.79 -17.89 -4.44
N VAL A 362 -13.95 -17.50 -4.96
CA VAL A 362 -14.56 -16.19 -4.64
C VAL A 362 -14.89 -16.09 -3.15
N PRO A 363 -15.54 -17.07 -2.49
CA PRO A 363 -15.78 -17.00 -1.05
C PRO A 363 -14.49 -17.01 -0.23
N ALA A 364 -13.49 -17.81 -0.63
CA ALA A 364 -12.19 -17.79 0.04
C ALA A 364 -11.51 -16.42 -0.08
N LEU A 365 -11.55 -15.78 -1.25
CA LEU A 365 -11.01 -14.44 -1.45
C LEU A 365 -11.78 -13.41 -0.60
N LEU A 366 -13.11 -13.46 -0.60
CA LEU A 366 -13.95 -12.58 0.21
C LEU A 366 -13.67 -12.75 1.71
N ASN A 367 -13.50 -13.98 2.19
CA ASN A 367 -13.11 -14.25 3.57
C ASN A 367 -11.74 -13.66 3.89
N THR A 368 -10.73 -13.86 3.04
CA THR A 368 -9.40 -13.26 3.27
C THR A 368 -9.41 -11.73 3.20
N LEU A 369 -10.29 -11.14 2.38
CA LEU A 369 -10.48 -9.68 2.34
C LEU A 369 -11.18 -9.18 3.61
N ARG A 370 -12.20 -9.89 4.09
CA ARG A 370 -12.88 -9.57 5.35
C ARG A 370 -11.95 -9.71 6.56
N GLU A 371 -11.15 -10.78 6.63
CA GLU A 371 -10.11 -10.96 7.66
C GLU A 371 -9.10 -9.80 7.64
N ARG A 372 -8.70 -9.33 6.45
CA ARG A 372 -7.84 -8.14 6.31
C ARG A 372 -8.55 -6.85 6.68
N GLU A 373 -9.82 -6.69 6.36
CA GLU A 373 -10.63 -5.54 6.77
C GLU A 373 -10.73 -5.47 8.30
N GLU A 374 -10.99 -6.60 8.96
CA GLU A 374 -11.03 -6.69 10.42
C GLU A 374 -9.66 -6.40 11.05
N ALA A 375 -8.58 -6.96 10.50
CA ALA A 375 -7.23 -6.67 10.94
C ALA A 375 -6.87 -5.19 10.78
N THR A 376 -7.23 -4.56 9.66
CA THR A 376 -6.98 -3.14 9.38
C THR A 376 -7.83 -2.22 10.25
N LYS A 377 -9.08 -2.57 10.56
CA LYS A 377 -9.89 -1.86 11.57
C LYS A 377 -9.21 -1.85 12.93
N GLY A 378 -8.56 -2.96 13.32
CA GLY A 378 -7.75 -3.02 14.54
C GLY A 378 -6.60 -2.00 14.54
N TYR A 379 -5.86 -1.90 13.42
CA TYR A 379 -4.79 -0.91 13.28
C TYR A 379 -5.29 0.53 13.29
N VAL A 380 -6.43 0.82 12.65
CA VAL A 380 -7.05 2.14 12.70
C VAL A 380 -7.46 2.49 14.13
N GLY A 381 -8.06 1.56 14.88
CA GLY A 381 -8.40 1.78 16.29
C GLY A 381 -7.16 2.00 17.19
N ILE A 382 -6.05 1.30 16.93
CA ILE A 382 -4.77 1.56 17.60
C ILE A 382 -4.23 2.95 17.25
N LEU A 383 -4.31 3.37 15.98
CA LEU A 383 -3.90 4.70 15.56
C LEU A 383 -4.79 5.78 16.19
N GLU A 384 -6.11 5.63 16.15
CA GLU A 384 -7.06 6.56 16.78
C GLU A 384 -6.86 6.65 18.29
N SER A 385 -6.65 5.53 18.98
CA SER A 385 -6.35 5.55 20.42
C SER A 385 -4.98 6.15 20.72
N SER A 386 -3.98 5.93 19.87
CA SER A 386 -2.67 6.58 20.00
C SER A 386 -2.78 8.09 19.81
N ILE A 387 -3.46 8.55 18.75
CA ILE A 387 -3.70 9.97 18.48
C ILE A 387 -4.51 10.58 19.63
N SER A 388 -5.56 9.92 20.11
CA SER A 388 -6.37 10.39 21.24
C SER A 388 -5.57 10.48 22.54
N HIS A 389 -4.70 9.50 22.81
CA HIS A 389 -3.80 9.52 23.96
C HIS A 389 -2.76 10.65 23.84
N TRP A 390 -2.22 10.86 22.65
CA TRP A 390 -1.29 11.96 22.37
C TRP A 390 -1.97 13.33 22.48
N VAL A 391 -3.19 13.49 21.96
CA VAL A 391 -4.00 14.70 22.09
C VAL A 391 -4.30 14.96 23.57
N LYS A 392 -4.70 13.94 24.34
CA LYS A 392 -4.91 14.07 25.79
C LYS A 392 -3.64 14.48 26.53
N LYS A 393 -2.48 13.92 26.14
CA LYS A 393 -1.17 14.29 26.70
C LYS A 393 -0.77 15.73 26.35
N LEU A 394 -1.10 16.21 25.14
CA LEU A 394 -0.86 17.59 24.72
C LEU A 394 -1.82 18.59 25.37
N THR A 395 -3.03 18.16 25.75
CA THR A 395 -4.01 19.00 26.46
C THR A 395 -3.90 18.94 27.97
N GLY A 396 -3.20 17.95 28.53
CA GLY A 396 -3.01 17.76 29.96
C GLY A 396 -1.76 18.48 30.44
N GLU A 397 -1.96 19.69 30.98
CA GLU A 397 -1.10 20.41 31.93
C GLU A 397 0.42 20.18 31.80
N GLU A 398 1.04 20.92 30.88
CA GLU A 398 2.35 21.58 30.96
C GLU A 398 2.79 21.84 29.52
N HIS A 399 3.04 23.11 29.19
CA HIS A 399 3.28 23.58 27.83
C HIS A 399 4.33 22.70 27.11
N PRO A 400 3.94 21.91 26.09
CA PRO A 400 4.91 21.20 25.27
C PRO A 400 5.70 22.25 24.48
N ASP A 401 7.02 22.17 24.57
CA ASP A 401 7.94 22.99 23.78
C ASP A 401 7.46 23.04 22.31
N LEU A 402 7.36 24.26 21.76
CA LEU A 402 6.91 24.55 20.37
C LEU A 402 7.65 23.73 19.29
N THR A 403 8.80 23.16 19.62
CA THR A 403 9.59 22.25 18.79
C THR A 403 8.93 20.90 18.56
N GLU A 404 8.21 20.33 19.53
CA GLU A 404 7.49 19.05 19.37
C GLU A 404 6.29 19.20 18.42
N VAL A 405 5.56 20.31 18.51
CA VAL A 405 4.42 20.60 17.63
C VAL A 405 4.87 20.79 16.18
N GLN A 406 6.03 21.42 15.95
CA GLN A 406 6.62 21.53 14.61
C GLN A 406 7.12 20.19 14.07
N ALA A 407 7.74 19.36 14.91
CA ALA A 407 8.17 18.02 14.52
C ALA A 407 6.97 17.15 14.09
N LEU A 408 5.84 17.28 14.79
CA LEU A 408 4.62 16.54 14.51
C LEU A 408 3.95 17.02 13.21
N ARG A 409 3.94 18.33 12.94
CA ARG A 409 3.49 18.87 11.64
C ARG A 409 4.37 18.38 10.48
N ARG A 410 5.68 18.33 10.68
CA ARG A 410 6.62 17.78 9.67
C ARG A 410 6.37 16.30 9.42
N MET A 411 6.20 15.51 10.49
CA MET A 411 5.88 14.09 10.37
C MET A 411 4.55 13.86 9.65
N LEU A 412 3.52 14.66 9.93
CA LEU A 412 2.24 14.60 9.22
C LEU A 412 2.37 14.92 7.72
N THR A 413 3.16 15.94 7.37
CA THR A 413 3.45 16.25 5.96
C THR A 413 4.27 15.16 5.28
N ASP A 414 5.21 14.53 5.98
CA ASP A 414 6.02 13.44 5.44
C ASP A 414 5.14 12.21 5.16
N VAL A 415 4.27 11.83 6.11
CA VAL A 415 3.31 10.74 5.92
C VAL A 415 2.34 11.04 4.76
N GLN A 416 1.88 12.28 4.63
CA GLN A 416 1.01 12.69 3.52
C GLN A 416 1.74 12.58 2.17
N ASN A 417 3.00 13.00 2.10
CA ASN A 417 3.83 12.89 0.91
C ASN A 417 4.11 11.43 0.53
N ASP A 418 4.37 10.57 1.52
CA ASP A 418 4.59 9.14 1.29
C ASP A 418 3.34 8.44 0.75
N ILE A 419 2.16 8.77 1.29
CA ILE A 419 0.87 8.27 0.78
C ILE A 419 0.66 8.73 -0.67
N GLN A 420 0.95 9.99 -0.96
CA GLN A 420 0.78 10.54 -2.30
C GLN A 420 1.73 9.88 -3.31
N GLN A 421 3.00 9.67 -2.95
CA GLN A 421 3.96 8.95 -3.80
C GLN A 421 3.58 7.47 -3.99
N ALA A 422 3.06 6.82 -2.96
CA ALA A 422 2.58 5.44 -3.07
C ALA A 422 1.39 5.35 -4.04
N HIS A 423 0.46 6.30 -3.96
CA HIS A 423 -0.68 6.38 -4.85
C HIS A 423 -0.27 6.67 -6.30
N GLU A 424 0.65 7.61 -6.52
CA GLU A 424 1.21 7.89 -7.86
C GLU A 424 1.90 6.68 -8.46
N ARG A 425 2.67 5.92 -7.67
CA ARG A 425 3.30 4.66 -8.11
C ARG A 425 2.27 3.59 -8.45
N GLU A 426 1.24 3.43 -7.63
CA GLU A 426 0.17 2.47 -7.89
C GLU A 426 -0.59 2.83 -9.17
N GLN A 427 -0.94 4.10 -9.33
CA GLN A 427 -1.63 4.61 -10.51
C GLN A 427 -0.77 4.43 -11.77
N PHE A 428 0.54 4.68 -11.67
CA PHE A 428 1.50 4.39 -12.74
C PHE A 428 1.54 2.90 -13.10
N LEU A 429 1.57 2.01 -12.12
CA LEU A 429 1.57 0.55 -12.36
C LEU A 429 0.25 0.07 -12.98
N GLN A 430 -0.88 0.62 -12.55
CA GLN A 430 -2.19 0.34 -13.15
C GLN A 430 -2.25 0.82 -14.60
N GLN A 431 -1.70 1.99 -14.91
CA GLN A 431 -1.61 2.52 -16.27
C GLN A 431 -0.60 1.76 -17.13
N ALA A 432 0.52 1.30 -16.56
CA ALA A 432 1.52 0.50 -17.26
C ALA A 432 1.01 -0.90 -17.63
N ASN A 433 0.13 -1.49 -16.82
CA ASN A 433 -0.50 -2.79 -17.11
C ASN A 433 -1.55 -2.73 -18.24
N LEU A 434 -2.00 -1.55 -18.66
CA LEU A 434 -2.94 -1.39 -19.78
C LEU A 434 -2.27 -1.44 -21.16
N LEU A 435 -0.93 -1.46 -21.23
CA LEU A 435 -0.15 -1.59 -22.47
C LEU A 435 0.39 -3.01 -22.69
N LEU A 436 -0.38 -4.04 -22.31
CA LEU A 436 -0.15 -5.41 -22.79
C LEU A 436 -1.07 -5.65 -23.99
N PRO A 437 -0.59 -5.49 -25.24
CA PRO A 437 -1.36 -5.94 -26.38
C PRO A 437 -1.49 -7.46 -26.27
N HIS A 438 -2.71 -7.94 -26.10
CA HIS A 438 -3.08 -9.35 -26.20
C HIS A 438 -2.92 -9.85 -27.65
N ALA A 439 -1.71 -9.82 -28.19
CA ALA A 439 -1.36 -10.47 -29.43
C ALA A 439 -0.94 -11.92 -29.11
N PRO A 440 -1.70 -12.95 -29.53
CA PRO A 440 -1.44 -14.35 -29.20
C PRO A 440 -0.23 -14.96 -29.94
N GLY A 441 0.89 -14.23 -30.05
CA GLY A 441 2.11 -14.69 -30.71
C GLY A 441 3.42 -14.06 -30.21
N SER A 442 3.39 -13.07 -29.30
CA SER A 442 4.61 -12.35 -28.86
C SER A 442 5.24 -12.85 -27.56
N HIS A 443 4.71 -13.89 -26.91
CA HIS A 443 5.22 -14.37 -25.62
C HIS A 443 6.72 -14.75 -25.66
N SER A 444 7.19 -15.32 -26.77
CA SER A 444 8.60 -15.69 -26.94
C SER A 444 9.55 -14.48 -26.98
N ALA A 445 9.16 -13.36 -27.61
CA ALA A 445 10.00 -12.17 -27.71
C ALA A 445 10.10 -11.41 -26.37
N TYR A 446 9.03 -11.44 -25.57
CA TYR A 446 9.03 -10.86 -24.23
C TYR A 446 9.81 -11.73 -23.22
N GLU A 447 9.74 -13.06 -23.32
CA GLU A 447 10.61 -13.94 -22.52
C GLU A 447 12.09 -13.73 -22.85
N GLU A 448 12.43 -13.49 -24.12
CA GLU A 448 13.81 -13.23 -24.53
C GLU A 448 14.32 -11.85 -24.06
N MET A 449 13.47 -10.81 -24.11
CA MET A 449 13.80 -9.49 -23.52
C MET A 449 13.93 -9.54 -21.99
N THR A 450 13.04 -10.24 -21.31
CA THR A 450 13.13 -10.39 -19.85
C THR A 450 14.34 -11.21 -19.44
N ALA A 451 14.68 -12.27 -20.19
CA ALA A 451 15.89 -13.06 -19.98
C ALA A 451 17.18 -12.26 -20.24
N THR A 452 17.19 -11.38 -21.25
CA THR A 452 18.36 -10.53 -21.55
C THR A 452 18.58 -9.45 -20.48
N HIS A 453 17.52 -8.92 -19.85
CA HIS A 453 17.63 -7.97 -18.74
C HIS A 453 17.86 -8.62 -17.37
N ALA A 454 17.47 -9.89 -17.18
CA ALA A 454 17.69 -10.61 -15.93
C ALA A 454 19.19 -10.80 -15.60
N ARG A 455 20.04 -11.02 -16.60
CA ARG A 455 21.51 -11.18 -16.41
C ARG A 455 22.21 -9.91 -15.90
N PRO A 456 22.02 -8.73 -16.53
CA PRO A 456 22.51 -7.46 -15.99
C PRO A 456 22.04 -7.19 -14.56
N GLN A 457 20.77 -7.47 -14.29
CA GLN A 457 20.17 -7.23 -12.97
C GLN A 457 20.76 -8.15 -11.89
N ALA A 458 20.93 -9.44 -12.19
CA ALA A 458 21.61 -10.36 -11.28
C ALA A 458 23.05 -9.91 -10.96
N ARG A 459 23.78 -9.36 -11.94
CA ARG A 459 25.14 -8.82 -11.73
C ARG A 459 25.14 -7.56 -10.88
N THR A 460 24.16 -6.66 -11.05
CA THR A 460 24.03 -5.48 -10.18
C THR A 460 23.67 -5.89 -8.77
N ASP A 461 22.77 -6.85 -8.60
CA ASP A 461 22.35 -7.35 -7.30
C ASP A 461 23.51 -8.05 -6.56
N GLU A 462 24.31 -8.83 -7.28
CA GLU A 462 25.55 -9.43 -6.74
C GLU A 462 26.58 -8.36 -6.32
N ARG A 463 26.69 -7.27 -7.07
CA ARG A 463 27.59 -6.17 -6.71
C ARG A 463 27.09 -5.40 -5.49
N ILE A 464 25.78 -5.16 -5.40
CA ILE A 464 25.14 -4.51 -4.26
C ILE A 464 25.29 -5.38 -3.01
N SER A 465 25.05 -6.69 -3.10
CA SER A 465 25.19 -7.62 -1.98
C SER A 465 26.64 -7.70 -1.49
N LYS A 466 27.63 -7.77 -2.39
CA LYS A 466 29.06 -7.70 -2.03
C LYS A 466 29.43 -6.38 -1.34
N LEU A 467 28.87 -5.26 -1.79
CA LEU A 467 29.13 -3.94 -1.20
C LEU A 467 28.49 -3.82 0.19
N LEU A 468 27.26 -4.32 0.36
CA LEU A 468 26.57 -4.38 1.65
C LEU A 468 27.31 -5.29 2.64
N MET A 469 27.75 -6.48 2.22
CA MET A 469 28.57 -7.38 3.04
C MET A 469 29.86 -6.68 3.50
N ARG A 470 30.57 -5.99 2.60
CA ARG A 470 31.77 -5.22 2.97
C ARG A 470 31.46 -4.07 3.93
N LYS A 471 30.32 -3.39 3.79
CA LYS A 471 29.91 -2.32 4.72
C LYS A 471 29.54 -2.89 6.09
N LEU A 472 28.86 -4.03 6.15
CA LEU A 472 28.54 -4.73 7.39
C LEU A 472 29.81 -5.19 8.11
N GLU A 473 30.77 -5.76 7.38
CA GLU A 473 32.04 -6.18 7.97
C GLU A 473 32.83 -4.98 8.50
N LYS A 474 32.86 -3.86 7.76
CA LYS A 474 33.46 -2.61 8.24
C LYS A 474 32.76 -2.06 9.49
N ALA A 475 31.43 -2.13 9.55
CA ALA A 475 30.68 -1.72 10.73
C ALA A 475 30.98 -2.64 11.93
N ARG A 476 31.08 -3.94 11.70
CA ARG A 476 31.46 -4.92 12.74
C ARG A 476 32.85 -4.64 13.30
N VAL A 477 33.83 -4.38 12.42
CA VAL A 477 35.19 -3.98 12.82
C VAL A 477 35.17 -2.65 13.57
N GLY A 478 34.38 -1.68 13.11
CA GLY A 478 34.17 -0.41 13.81
C GLY A 478 33.63 -0.56 15.23
N ASN A 479 32.65 -1.45 15.43
CA ASN A 479 32.08 -1.73 16.75
C ASN A 479 33.10 -2.41 17.69
N ILE A 480 33.98 -3.25 17.16
CA ILE A 480 35.08 -3.85 17.95
C ILE A 480 36.05 -2.76 18.39
N LEU A 481 36.47 -1.88 17.47
CA LEU A 481 37.31 -0.73 17.75
C LEU A 481 36.71 0.22 18.79
N GLU A 482 35.40 0.48 18.72
CA GLU A 482 34.71 1.32 19.70
C GLU A 482 34.76 0.69 21.11
N LYS A 483 34.56 -0.64 21.21
CA LYS A 483 34.69 -1.36 22.47
C LYS A 483 36.11 -1.31 23.02
N ASP A 484 37.11 -1.47 22.16
CA ASP A 484 38.52 -1.38 22.57
C ASP A 484 38.89 0.03 23.03
N ILE A 485 38.39 1.08 22.37
CA ILE A 485 38.58 2.48 22.80
C ILE A 485 37.89 2.73 24.14
N LYS A 486 36.64 2.28 24.33
CA LYS A 486 35.91 2.40 25.61
C LYS A 486 36.66 1.67 26.74
N ARG A 487 37.19 0.48 26.45
CA ARG A 487 38.02 -0.28 27.38
C ARG A 487 39.31 0.47 27.74
N LEU A 488 40.07 0.95 26.75
CA LEU A 488 41.28 1.74 26.99
C LEU A 488 40.99 3.02 27.77
N ALA A 489 39.89 3.71 27.48
CA ALA A 489 39.46 4.89 28.23
C ALA A 489 39.17 4.54 29.70
N SER A 490 38.50 3.41 29.95
CA SER A 490 38.27 2.92 31.32
C SER A 490 39.56 2.54 32.04
N GLU A 491 40.52 1.89 31.37
CA GLU A 491 41.83 1.54 31.93
C GLU A 491 42.66 2.79 32.25
N ILE A 492 42.64 3.80 31.37
CA ILE A 492 43.29 5.10 31.63
C ILE A 492 42.65 5.79 32.84
N SER A 493 41.31 5.80 32.95
CA SER A 493 40.62 6.40 34.09
C SER A 493 40.97 5.69 35.41
N PHE A 494 41.14 4.37 35.36
CA PHE A 494 41.55 3.57 36.51
C PHE A 494 42.99 3.88 36.93
N ILE A 495 43.93 3.92 35.97
CA ILE A 495 45.34 4.25 36.24
C ILE A 495 45.48 5.70 36.76
N ALA A 496 44.76 6.65 36.17
CA ALA A 496 44.77 8.04 36.62
C ALA A 496 44.20 8.17 38.04
N GLY A 497 43.13 7.42 38.37
CA GLY A 497 42.56 7.37 39.71
C GLY A 497 43.48 6.70 40.75
N SER A 498 44.24 5.67 40.36
CA SER A 498 45.17 4.97 41.26
C SER A 498 46.50 5.68 41.47
N SER A 499 46.87 6.63 40.60
CA SER A 499 48.14 7.39 40.68
C SER A 499 48.01 8.68 41.50
N GLY A 500 46.80 9.01 41.96
CA GLY A 500 46.46 10.25 42.68
C GLY A 500 46.24 10.09 44.18
N SER A 501 46.50 8.90 44.76
CA SER A 501 46.60 8.67 46.20
C SER A 501 48.05 8.37 46.57
#